data_AF-A0A9E2ZUL8-F1
#
_entry.id   AF-A0A9E2ZUL8-F1
#
_cell.length_a   1.000
_cell.length_b   1.000
_cell.length_c   1.000
_cell.angle_alpha   90.00
_cell.angle_beta   90.00
_cell.angle_gamma   90.00
#
_symmetry.space_group_name_H-M   'P 1'
#
loop_
_entity.id
_entity.type
_entity.pdbx_description
1 polymer ?
#
loop_
_entity_poly.entity_id
_entity_poly.type
_entity_poly.pdbx_seq_one_letter_code
_entity_poly.pdbx_strand_id
1 'polypeptide(L)' 'MPQTTLDTGDAIELAELLQFLTGWLARDPGRLGASLADYVGHPAYGTAQLRADLNRFTFLLGGDDGESLFDPDPER' A
#
# COMPACT_ATOMS: atom_id res chain seq x y z
N MET A 1 22.46 12.16 -7.26
CA MET A 1 21.12 11.55 -7.24
C MET A 1 20.18 12.57 -7.85
N PRO A 2 19.35 12.23 -8.85
CA PRO A 2 18.30 13.14 -9.29
C PRO A 2 17.35 13.41 -8.12
N GLN A 3 16.94 14.67 -7.95
CA GLN A 3 15.97 15.07 -6.94
C GLN A 3 14.59 15.02 -7.60
N THR A 4 13.72 14.14 -7.12
CA THR A 4 12.31 14.11 -7.53
C THR A 4 11.55 15.12 -6.69
N THR A 5 10.95 16.12 -7.33
CA THR A 5 10.06 17.08 -6.68
C THR A 5 8.62 16.73 -7.04
N LEU A 6 7.75 16.66 -6.05
CA LEU A 6 6.31 16.44 -6.20
C LEU A 6 5.61 17.69 -5.66
N ASP A 7 4.69 18.28 -6.40
CA ASP A 7 3.88 19.37 -5.85
C ASP A 7 2.74 18.83 -4.98
N THR A 8 2.07 19.73 -4.26
CA THR A 8 1.01 19.34 -3.31
C THR A 8 -0.18 18.67 -3.99
N GLY A 9 -0.56 19.11 -5.20
CA GLY A 9 -1.66 18.51 -5.94
C GLY A 9 -1.32 17.08 -6.36
N ASP A 10 -0.15 16.91 -6.96
CA ASP A 10 0.35 15.58 -7.36
C ASP A 10 0.50 14.64 -6.14
N ALA A 11 0.91 15.16 -4.98
CA ALA A 11 1.02 14.38 -3.75
C ALA A 11 -0.34 13.87 -3.25
N ILE A 12 -1.39 14.71 -3.35
CA ILE A 12 -2.76 14.34 -2.99
C ILE A 12 -3.28 13.26 -3.93
N GLU A 13 -3.18 13.47 -5.25
CA GLU A 13 -3.65 12.50 -6.25
C GLU A 13 -2.95 11.14 -6.10
N LEU A 14 -1.64 11.17 -5.84
CA LEU A 14 -0.89 9.94 -5.58
C LEU A 14 -1.38 9.24 -4.31
N ALA A 15 -1.63 9.97 -3.23
CA ALA A 15 -2.13 9.38 -2.00
C ALA A 15 -3.53 8.74 -2.19
N GLU A 16 -4.42 9.38 -2.94
CA GLU A 16 -5.74 8.84 -3.29
C GLU A 16 -5.63 7.57 -4.13
N LEU A 17 -4.73 7.54 -5.12
CA LEU A 17 -4.47 6.36 -5.93
C LEU A 17 -3.95 5.20 -5.08
N LEU A 18 -3.02 5.46 -4.15
CA LEU A 18 -2.49 4.42 -3.27
C LEU A 18 -3.59 3.85 -2.36
N GLN A 19 -4.48 4.68 -1.82
CA GLN A 19 -5.64 4.23 -1.04
C GLN A 19 -6.59 3.38 -1.88
N PHE A 20 -6.89 3.80 -3.11
CA PHE A 20 -7.69 3.03 -4.05
C PHE A 20 -7.07 1.64 -4.31
N LEU A 21 -5.75 1.56 -4.51
CA LEU A 21 -5.04 0.29 -4.70
C LEU A 21 -5.07 -0.58 -3.44
N THR A 22 -4.91 -0.01 -2.24
CA THR A 22 -5.06 -0.74 -0.98
C THR A 22 -6.45 -1.36 -0.87
N GLY A 23 -7.50 -0.60 -1.18
CA GLY A 23 -8.89 -1.07 -1.16
C GLY A 23 -9.15 -2.16 -2.20
N TRP A 24 -8.60 -2.02 -3.40
CA TRP A 24 -8.69 -3.03 -4.45
C TRP A 24 -8.00 -4.34 -4.05
N LEU A 25 -6.81 -4.27 -3.45
CA LEU A 25 -6.10 -5.46 -2.94
C LEU A 25 -6.88 -6.18 -1.84
N ALA A 26 -7.67 -5.46 -1.04
CA ALA A 26 -8.53 -6.04 -0.02
C ALA A 26 -9.75 -6.79 -0.58
N ARG A 27 -10.13 -6.54 -1.84
CA ARG A 27 -11.39 -7.03 -2.41
C ARG A 27 -11.42 -8.56 -2.62
N ASP A 28 -10.27 -9.14 -2.94
CA ASP A 28 -10.10 -10.58 -3.19
C ASP A 28 -8.66 -11.03 -2.85
N PRO A 29 -8.36 -11.23 -1.55
CA PRO A 29 -7.01 -11.57 -1.11
C PRO A 29 -6.50 -12.90 -1.68
N GLY A 30 -7.39 -13.86 -1.96
CA GLY A 30 -7.03 -15.18 -2.49
C GLY A 30 -6.56 -15.09 -3.95
N ARG A 31 -7.38 -14.50 -4.81
CA ARG A 31 -7.05 -14.36 -6.24
C ARG A 31 -5.86 -13.43 -6.46
N LEU A 32 -5.84 -12.29 -5.80
CA LEU A 32 -4.76 -11.30 -5.93
C LEU A 32 -3.47 -11.80 -5.26
N GLY A 33 -3.59 -12.54 -4.15
CA GLY A 33 -2.46 -13.20 -3.49
C GLY A 33 -1.77 -14.23 -4.37
N ALA A 34 -2.53 -15.12 -5.01
CA ALA A 34 -1.99 -16.10 -5.95
C ALA A 34 -1.29 -15.42 -7.13
N SER A 35 -1.94 -14.43 -7.75
CA SER A 35 -1.36 -13.68 -8.87
C SER A 35 -0.07 -12.94 -8.48
N LEU A 36 0.00 -12.38 -7.27
CA LEU A 36 1.20 -11.70 -6.78
C LEU A 36 2.31 -12.70 -6.47
N ALA A 37 1.99 -13.84 -5.85
CA ALA A 37 2.96 -14.89 -5.56
C ALA A 37 3.59 -15.45 -6.84
N ASP A 38 2.80 -15.66 -7.89
CA ASP A 38 3.29 -16.09 -9.20
C ASP A 38 4.22 -15.06 -9.85
N TYR A 39 3.96 -13.76 -9.64
CA TYR A 39 4.80 -12.67 -10.15
C TYR A 39 6.11 -12.52 -9.37
N VAL A 40 6.05 -12.54 -8.04
CA VAL A 40 7.20 -12.32 -7.15
C VAL A 40 8.12 -13.55 -7.13
N GLY A 41 7.55 -14.76 -7.20
CA GLY A 41 8.29 -16.02 -7.14
C GLY A 41 8.95 -16.31 -5.78
N HIS A 42 8.62 -15.56 -4.73
CA HIS A 42 9.19 -15.73 -3.39
C HIS A 42 8.12 -15.53 -2.29
N PRO A 43 8.06 -16.41 -1.26
CA PRO A 43 6.99 -16.39 -0.27
C PRO A 43 7.06 -15.24 0.74
N ALA A 44 8.18 -14.51 0.80
CA ALA A 44 8.39 -13.43 1.80
C ALA A 44 7.63 -12.12 1.50
N TYR A 45 7.08 -11.95 0.30
CA TYR A 45 6.36 -10.74 -0.08
C TYR A 45 4.99 -11.08 -0.64
N GLY A 46 3.95 -10.87 0.17
CA GLY A 46 2.55 -11.12 -0.18
C GLY A 46 1.73 -9.83 -0.19
N THR A 47 0.42 -10.01 -0.37
CA THR A 47 -0.54 -8.89 -0.43
C THR A 47 -0.62 -8.11 0.87
N ALA A 48 -0.33 -8.73 2.01
CA ALA A 48 -0.24 -8.05 3.31
C ALA A 48 0.94 -7.06 3.35
N GLN A 49 2.13 -7.49 2.96
CA GLN A 49 3.32 -6.64 2.88
C GLN A 49 3.11 -5.49 1.88
N LEU A 50 2.57 -5.80 0.70
CA LEU A 50 2.25 -4.80 -0.31
C LEU A 50 1.27 -3.74 0.22
N ARG A 51 0.20 -4.15 0.92
CA ARG A 51 -0.75 -3.21 1.53
C ARG A 51 -0.11 -2.36 2.61
N ALA A 52 0.77 -2.92 3.43
CA ALA A 52 1.51 -2.16 4.43
C ALA A 52 2.41 -1.09 3.80
N ASP A 53 3.09 -1.43 2.71
CA ASP A 53 3.93 -0.47 1.96
C ASP A 53 3.09 0.64 1.33
N LEU A 54 1.95 0.31 0.72
CA LEU A 54 1.03 1.31 0.16
C LEU A 54 0.51 2.27 1.25
N ASN A 55 0.06 1.74 2.39
CA ASN A 55 -0.41 2.55 3.52
C ASN A 55 0.70 3.47 4.05
N ARG A 56 1.94 2.97 4.15
CA ARG A 56 3.09 3.77 4.57
C ARG A 56 3.34 4.94 3.60
N PHE A 57 3.26 4.71 2.29
CA PHE A 57 3.46 5.78 1.32
C PHE A 57 2.31 6.79 1.34
N THR A 58 1.06 6.34 1.50
CA THR A 58 -0.10 7.23 1.71
C THR A 58 0.13 8.16 2.90
N PHE A 59 0.58 7.62 4.04
CA PHE A 59 0.92 8.41 5.23
C PHE A 59 2.04 9.42 4.97
N LEU A 60 3.12 9.00 4.31
CA LEU A 60 4.25 9.90 3.99
C LEU A 60 3.85 11.06 3.06
N LEU A 61 2.78 10.89 2.28
CA LEU A 61 2.20 11.93 1.42
C LEU A 61 1.15 12.79 2.17
N GLY A 62 0.84 12.47 3.43
CA GLY A 62 -0.17 13.18 4.23
C GLY A 62 -1.62 12.82 3.88
N GLY A 63 -1.85 11.69 3.19
CA GLY A 63 -3.18 11.25 2.79
C GLY A 63 -3.93 10.38 3.82
N ASP A 64 -3.28 10.04 4.92
CA ASP A 64 -3.87 9.32 6.06
C ASP A 64 -3.21 9.80 7.36
N ASP A 65 -3.96 9.80 8.47
CA ASP A 65 -3.47 10.22 9.80
C ASP A 65 -2.54 9.15 10.43
N GLY A 66 -2.41 7.99 9.79
CA GLY A 66 -1.49 6.92 10.18
C GLY A 66 -2.08 5.92 11.17
N GLU A 67 -3.36 6.03 11.54
CA GLU A 67 -4.06 5.06 12.40
C GLU A 67 -3.88 3.61 11.87
N SER A 68 -3.96 3.42 10.55
CA SER A 68 -3.77 2.10 9.91
C SER A 68 -2.34 1.55 10.00
N LEU A 69 -1.33 2.36 10.36
CA LEU A 69 0.07 1.92 10.50
C LEU A 69 0.37 1.36 11.89
N PHE A 70 -0.44 1.71 12.88
CA PHE A 70 -0.25 1.33 14.27
C PHE A 70 -1.29 0.32 14.76
N ASP A 71 -2.31 0.03 13.94
CA ASP A 71 -3.33 -0.96 14.27
C ASP A 71 -2.69 -2.35 14.41
N PRO A 72 -2.72 -2.97 15.61
CA PRO A 72 -2.24 -4.32 15.78
C PRO A 72 -3.17 -5.26 15.02
N ASP A 73 -2.58 -6.13 14.19
CA ASP A 73 -3.30 -7.24 13.57
C ASP A 73 -4.20 -7.92 14.62
N PRO A 74 -5.54 -7.94 14.45
CA PRO A 74 -6.46 -8.49 15.45
C PRO A 74 -6.32 -10.02 15.62
N GLU A 75 -5.45 -10.67 14.86
CA GLU A 75 -5.21 -12.12 14.85
C GLU A 75 -3.82 -12.52 15.39
N ARG A 76 -3.28 -11.81 16.39
CA ARG A 76 -2.13 -12.32 17.18
C ARG A 76 -2.55 -13.27 18.28
#